data_AF-A0AAF0EKW7-F1
#
_entry.id   AF-A0AAF0EKW7-F1
#
_cell.length_a   1.000
_cell.length_b   1.000
_cell.length_c   1.000
_cell.angle_alpha   90.00
_cell.angle_beta   90.00
_cell.angle_gamma   90.00
#
_symmetry.space_group_name_H-M   'P 1'
#
loop_
_entity.id
_entity.type
_entity.pdbx_description
1 polymer ?
#
loop_
_entity_poly.entity_id
_entity_poly.type
_entity_poly.pdbx_seq_one_letter_code
_entity_poly.pdbx_strand_id
1 'polypeptide(L)'
;MRRAAEHTGIAQCPEAAMPSSSTDNVLPHRRTDASDDDQSSDEPEENGLSPSSDEDSDSEEGTGYAQFIDPDDESDQASDEDEEEEKKDEDEEDVLRQLNLDLHAKSYNFMPGMYQNEIQSLRSTYGKLKKMEVNHAGPRAKSEQALQIREERAKVERALRRAESQENERRRRELERSVKSDFKKENQRRVDAGLKPFFPKKQQLQEAILRKKFDHMVGSNESQSSAAMRKAMDRKRKKEAQKQKKSLDAALGGGPKVTKQDRAVLECAALR
;
A
#
# COMPACT_ATOMS: atom_id res chain seq x y z
N MET A 1 -27.19 -23.47 -66.34
CA MET A 1 -28.06 -22.89 -65.30
C MET A 1 -27.24 -21.96 -64.43
N ARG A 2 -27.45 -20.65 -64.57
CA ARG A 2 -26.77 -19.59 -63.82
C ARG A 2 -27.60 -19.29 -62.57
N ARG A 3 -27.02 -19.33 -61.37
CA ARG A 3 -27.64 -18.79 -60.16
C ARG A 3 -26.89 -17.54 -59.73
N ALA A 4 -27.62 -16.43 -59.73
CA ALA A 4 -27.30 -15.18 -59.09
C ALA A 4 -27.62 -15.28 -57.59
N ALA A 5 -26.80 -14.66 -56.76
CA ALA A 5 -27.10 -14.30 -55.36
C ALA A 5 -26.25 -13.04 -55.09
N GLU A 6 -26.85 -11.85 -55.22
CA GLU A 6 -27.55 -11.12 -54.16
C GLU A 6 -26.58 -10.37 -53.24
N HIS A 7 -26.45 -9.08 -53.56
CA HIS A 7 -25.79 -8.04 -52.78
C HIS A 7 -26.55 -7.80 -51.47
N THR A 8 -25.88 -7.97 -50.34
CA THR A 8 -26.30 -7.39 -49.06
C THR A 8 -25.51 -6.10 -48.84
N GLY A 9 -26.23 -4.98 -48.83
CA GLY A 9 -25.69 -3.65 -48.62
C GLY A 9 -25.27 -3.45 -47.17
N ILE A 10 -24.02 -3.06 -46.98
CA ILE A 10 -23.51 -2.54 -45.72
C ILE A 10 -24.02 -1.10 -45.59
N ALA A 11 -24.94 -0.89 -44.65
CA ALA A 11 -25.42 0.43 -44.27
C ALA A 11 -24.25 1.25 -43.69
N GLN A 12 -23.84 2.27 -44.43
CA GLN A 12 -22.90 3.30 -44.01
C GLN A 12 -23.60 4.18 -42.97
N CYS A 13 -23.19 4.07 -41.70
CA CYS A 13 -23.60 5.01 -40.66
C CYS A 13 -23.02 6.40 -40.98
N PRO A 14 -23.83 7.48 -40.93
CA PRO A 14 -23.33 8.82 -41.15
C PRO A 14 -22.43 9.26 -39.99
N GLU A 15 -21.22 9.63 -40.35
CA GLU A 15 -20.19 10.25 -39.51
C GLU A 15 -20.74 11.57 -38.93
N ALA A 16 -21.05 11.57 -37.64
CA ALA A 16 -21.49 12.76 -36.93
C ALA A 16 -20.30 13.73 -36.78
N ALA A 17 -20.34 14.80 -37.58
CA ALA A 17 -19.46 15.94 -37.46
C ALA A 17 -19.55 16.55 -36.06
N MET A 18 -18.48 16.41 -35.28
CA MET A 18 -18.32 17.08 -33.98
C MET A 18 -18.00 18.57 -34.21
N PRO A 19 -18.70 19.51 -33.56
CA PRO A 19 -18.40 20.92 -33.66
C PRO A 19 -17.05 21.23 -33.00
N SER A 20 -16.13 21.79 -33.79
CA SER A 20 -14.88 22.38 -33.34
C SER A 20 -15.16 23.69 -32.59
N SER A 21 -15.44 23.60 -31.28
CA SER A 21 -15.43 24.78 -30.43
C SER A 21 -13.97 25.17 -30.13
N SER A 22 -13.46 26.04 -31.00
CA SER A 22 -12.40 26.99 -30.69
C SER A 22 -12.77 27.76 -29.43
N THR A 23 -11.98 27.57 -28.37
CA THR A 23 -11.85 28.56 -27.30
C THR A 23 -10.35 28.75 -27.06
N ASP A 24 -9.77 29.64 -27.86
CA ASP A 24 -8.54 30.34 -27.52
C ASP A 24 -8.82 31.17 -26.26
N ASN A 25 -8.53 30.58 -25.09
CA ASN A 25 -8.49 31.30 -23.84
C ASN A 25 -7.02 31.41 -23.41
N VAL A 26 -6.31 32.33 -24.07
CA VAL A 26 -4.97 32.77 -23.69
C VAL A 26 -5.12 33.57 -22.39
N LEU A 27 -5.05 32.88 -21.26
CA LEU A 27 -4.85 33.52 -19.97
C LEU A 27 -3.40 34.03 -19.88
N PRO A 28 -3.16 35.32 -19.63
CA PRO A 28 -1.82 35.82 -19.36
C PRO A 28 -1.34 35.24 -18.03
N HIS A 29 -0.27 34.44 -18.08
CA HIS A 29 0.53 34.07 -16.93
C HIS A 29 1.04 35.34 -16.24
N ARG A 30 0.36 35.76 -15.16
CA ARG A 30 0.95 36.63 -14.14
C ARG A 30 2.14 35.89 -13.55
N ARG A 31 3.33 36.39 -13.86
CA ARG A 31 4.55 36.14 -13.08
C ARG A 31 4.27 36.61 -11.65
N THR A 32 4.06 35.68 -10.73
CA THR A 32 4.26 35.95 -9.32
C THR A 32 5.75 35.80 -9.09
N ASP A 33 6.42 36.93 -8.91
CA ASP A 33 7.79 36.97 -8.42
C ASP A 33 7.86 36.16 -7.12
N ALA A 34 8.77 35.20 -7.12
CA ALA A 34 9.14 34.42 -5.95
C ALA A 34 9.86 35.35 -4.98
N SER A 35 9.15 35.82 -3.96
CA SER A 35 9.75 36.24 -2.71
C SER A 35 10.02 34.97 -1.90
N ASP A 36 11.29 34.59 -1.83
CA ASP A 36 11.87 33.67 -0.86
C ASP A 36 11.69 34.27 0.55
N ASP A 37 10.50 34.14 1.13
CA ASP A 37 10.28 34.36 2.56
C ASP A 37 10.67 33.08 3.31
N ASP A 38 11.95 33.03 3.70
CA ASP A 38 12.55 32.08 4.63
C ASP A 38 11.94 32.30 6.03
N GLN A 39 10.71 31.80 6.22
CA GLN A 39 10.09 31.73 7.55
C GLN A 39 10.60 30.49 8.27
N SER A 40 11.79 30.63 8.87
CA SER A 40 12.22 29.79 9.99
C SER A 40 11.28 30.03 11.17
N SER A 41 10.20 29.25 11.24
CA SER A 41 9.41 29.09 12.46
C SER A 41 10.25 28.23 13.41
N ASP A 42 11.04 28.91 14.23
CA ASP A 42 11.54 28.39 15.51
C ASP A 42 10.32 28.06 16.38
N GLU A 43 9.86 26.83 16.32
CA GLU A 43 8.93 26.27 17.29
C GLU A 43 9.70 26.05 18.60
N PRO A 44 9.32 26.68 19.72
CA PRO A 44 9.88 26.34 21.01
C PRO A 44 9.44 24.92 21.37
N GLU A 45 10.40 24.02 21.56
CA GLU A 45 10.19 22.71 22.17
C GLU A 45 9.70 22.91 23.61
N GLU A 46 8.38 22.91 23.80
CA GLU A 46 7.78 22.73 25.11
C GLU A 46 7.96 21.27 25.54
N ASN A 47 8.98 21.12 26.37
CA ASN A 47 9.08 20.21 27.51
C ASN A 47 7.80 19.47 27.91
N GLY A 48 7.97 18.17 28.16
CA GLY A 48 7.37 17.57 29.35
C GLY A 48 6.10 16.75 29.15
N LEU A 49 6.11 15.80 28.22
CA LEU A 49 5.26 14.61 28.37
C LEU A 49 6.05 13.53 29.10
N SER A 50 5.92 13.57 30.42
CA SER A 50 6.19 12.45 31.31
C SER A 50 5.55 11.16 30.76
N PRO A 51 6.25 10.02 30.74
CA PRO A 51 5.62 8.75 30.49
C PRO A 51 4.68 8.45 31.66
N SER A 52 3.38 8.67 31.46
CA SER A 52 2.37 8.01 32.28
C SER A 52 2.53 6.52 32.00
N SER A 53 3.04 5.82 33.01
CA SER A 53 2.85 4.38 33.18
C SER A 53 1.36 4.12 33.18
N ASP A 54 0.79 3.86 32.00
CA ASP A 54 -0.49 3.18 31.89
C ASP A 54 -0.25 1.78 32.44
N GLU A 55 -0.71 1.62 33.67
CA GLU A 55 -0.74 0.36 34.39
C GLU A 55 -1.47 -0.66 33.52
N ASP A 56 -0.78 -1.77 33.24
CA ASP A 56 -1.35 -3.01 32.75
C ASP A 56 -2.41 -3.48 33.76
N SER A 57 -3.63 -2.95 33.62
CA SER A 57 -4.82 -3.49 34.28
C SER A 57 -5.23 -4.75 33.50
N ASP A 58 -4.51 -5.82 33.78
CA ASP A 58 -4.79 -7.20 33.39
C ASP A 58 -6.08 -7.63 34.11
N SER A 59 -7.23 -7.17 33.63
CA SER A 59 -8.52 -7.70 34.04
C SER A 59 -8.70 -9.04 33.35
N GLU A 60 -8.25 -10.10 34.02
CA GLU A 60 -8.63 -11.49 33.79
C GLU A 60 -10.16 -11.63 33.89
N GLU A 61 -10.88 -11.19 32.85
CA GLU A 61 -12.29 -11.49 32.67
C GLU A 61 -12.38 -12.91 32.13
N GLY A 62 -12.44 -13.84 33.08
CA GLY A 62 -12.60 -15.26 32.86
C GLY A 62 -13.77 -15.57 31.93
N THR A 63 -13.44 -16.07 30.75
CA THR A 63 -14.34 -17.01 30.06
C THR A 63 -14.03 -18.39 30.62
N GLY A 64 -14.71 -18.70 31.73
CA GLY A 64 -14.74 -20.03 32.31
C GLY A 64 -15.33 -21.03 31.32
N TYR A 65 -14.47 -21.64 30.52
CA TYR A 65 -14.66 -23.00 30.05
C TYR A 65 -13.79 -23.88 30.92
N ALA A 66 -14.28 -24.13 32.14
CA ALA A 66 -13.95 -25.36 32.84
C ALA A 66 -14.49 -26.50 31.95
N GLN A 67 -13.64 -27.02 31.08
CA GLN A 67 -13.83 -28.33 30.49
C GLN A 67 -13.86 -29.31 31.67
N PHE A 68 -15.06 -29.73 32.05
CA PHE A 68 -15.27 -30.96 32.78
C PHE A 68 -14.70 -32.08 31.91
N ILE A 69 -13.46 -32.45 32.21
CA ILE A 69 -12.88 -33.72 31.77
C ILE A 69 -13.54 -34.76 32.66
N ASP A 70 -14.52 -35.47 32.13
CA ASP A 70 -15.07 -36.65 32.79
C ASP A 70 -13.92 -37.67 32.94
N PRO A 71 -13.56 -38.09 34.17
CA PRO A 71 -12.47 -39.02 34.41
C PRO A 71 -12.81 -40.50 34.11
N ASP A 72 -13.93 -40.77 33.43
CA ASP A 72 -14.46 -42.12 33.18
C ASP A 72 -14.62 -42.50 31.69
N ASP A 73 -14.03 -41.75 30.75
CA ASP A 73 -13.97 -42.18 29.34
C ASP A 73 -12.64 -42.90 29.04
N GLU A 74 -12.37 -43.95 29.83
CA GLU A 74 -11.51 -45.06 29.41
C GLU A 74 -12.31 -45.96 28.46
N SER A 75 -12.32 -45.61 27.17
CA SER A 75 -12.60 -46.59 26.13
C SER A 75 -11.33 -46.85 25.32
N ASP A 76 -10.63 -47.90 25.74
CA ASP A 76 -9.77 -48.72 24.90
C ASP A 76 -10.41 -49.00 23.54
N GLN A 77 -9.70 -48.73 22.45
CA GLN A 77 -9.35 -49.76 21.46
C GLN A 77 -8.44 -49.17 20.38
N ALA A 78 -7.17 -49.58 20.47
CA ALA A 78 -6.28 -49.62 19.34
C ALA A 78 -6.85 -50.56 18.26
N SER A 79 -7.04 -50.02 17.06
CA SER A 79 -7.12 -50.78 15.82
C SER A 79 -6.21 -50.09 14.80
N ASP A 80 -4.89 -50.34 14.94
CA ASP A 80 -3.83 -49.96 14.01
C ASP A 80 -3.68 -51.03 12.89
N GLU A 81 -4.79 -51.45 12.28
CA GLU A 81 -4.75 -52.38 11.14
C GLU A 81 -5.74 -51.86 10.08
N ASP A 82 -5.23 -51.61 8.86
CA ASP A 82 -5.94 -51.29 7.60
C ASP A 82 -6.14 -49.80 7.18
N GLU A 83 -5.08 -48.97 7.17
CA GLU A 83 -5.05 -47.67 6.42
C GLU A 83 -4.06 -47.68 5.22
N GLU A 84 -3.81 -48.83 4.59
CA GLU A 84 -2.94 -48.93 3.40
C GLU A 84 -3.69 -49.12 2.08
N GLU A 85 -4.82 -48.43 1.80
CA GLU A 85 -5.38 -48.49 0.44
C GLU A 85 -6.32 -47.34 0.03
N GLU A 86 -5.92 -46.06 0.18
CA GLU A 86 -6.70 -44.95 -0.42
C GLU A 86 -5.84 -43.81 -1.01
N LYS A 87 -4.62 -44.12 -1.47
CA LYS A 87 -3.67 -43.11 -1.96
C LYS A 87 -3.66 -42.89 -3.47
N LYS A 88 -4.70 -43.34 -4.20
CA LYS A 88 -4.72 -43.34 -5.67
C LYS A 88 -5.62 -42.29 -6.32
N ASP A 89 -6.49 -41.63 -5.55
CA ASP A 89 -7.48 -40.68 -6.09
C ASP A 89 -7.14 -39.20 -5.81
N GLU A 90 -6.18 -38.92 -4.91
CA GLU A 90 -5.76 -37.53 -4.61
C GLU A 90 -5.07 -36.86 -5.81
N ASP A 91 -4.32 -37.63 -6.61
CA ASP A 91 -3.57 -37.10 -7.75
C ASP A 91 -4.49 -36.67 -8.92
N GLU A 92 -5.67 -37.27 -9.09
CA GLU A 92 -6.62 -36.89 -10.14
C GLU A 92 -7.44 -35.64 -9.77
N GLU A 93 -7.84 -35.51 -8.50
CA GLU A 93 -8.52 -34.30 -8.02
C GLU A 93 -7.65 -33.05 -8.14
N ASP A 94 -6.35 -33.16 -7.82
CA ASP A 94 -5.44 -32.03 -7.88
C ASP A 94 -5.18 -31.53 -9.30
N VAL A 95 -5.17 -32.45 -10.29
CA VAL A 95 -5.08 -32.08 -11.71
C VAL A 95 -6.34 -31.36 -12.17
N LEU A 96 -7.53 -31.83 -11.78
CA LEU A 96 -8.80 -31.17 -12.10
C LEU A 96 -8.93 -29.79 -11.43
N ARG A 97 -8.45 -29.63 -10.19
CA ARG A 97 -8.40 -28.32 -9.52
C ARG A 97 -7.48 -27.34 -10.23
N GLN A 98 -6.30 -27.79 -10.67
CA GLN A 98 -5.33 -26.96 -11.39
C GLN A 98 -5.84 -26.51 -12.77
N LEU A 99 -6.50 -27.39 -13.52
CA LEU A 99 -7.07 -27.03 -14.83
C LEU A 99 -8.22 -26.01 -14.70
N ASN A 100 -9.02 -26.12 -13.64
CA ASN A 100 -10.09 -25.15 -13.36
C ASN A 100 -9.57 -23.77 -12.91
N LEU A 101 -8.42 -23.71 -12.23
CA LEU A 101 -7.82 -22.44 -11.79
C LEU A 101 -7.42 -21.53 -12.96
N ASP A 102 -6.83 -22.09 -14.01
CA ASP A 102 -6.43 -21.32 -15.20
C ASP A 102 -7.64 -20.85 -16.03
N LEU A 103 -8.66 -21.70 -16.14
CA LEU A 103 -9.93 -21.32 -16.78
C LEU A 103 -10.65 -20.22 -15.98
N HIS A 104 -10.64 -20.31 -14.65
CA HIS A 104 -11.18 -19.27 -13.77
C HIS A 104 -10.36 -17.97 -13.87
N ALA A 105 -9.04 -18.04 -13.90
CA ALA A 105 -8.21 -16.84 -14.08
C ALA A 105 -8.50 -16.12 -15.40
N LYS A 106 -8.69 -16.88 -16.49
CA LYS A 106 -9.03 -16.32 -17.81
C LYS A 106 -10.44 -15.74 -17.86
N SER A 107 -11.43 -16.47 -17.36
CA SER A 107 -12.84 -16.03 -17.37
C SER A 107 -13.08 -14.79 -16.50
N TYR A 108 -12.29 -14.61 -15.44
CA TYR A 108 -12.41 -13.47 -14.52
C TYR A 108 -11.27 -12.44 -14.64
N ASN A 109 -10.55 -12.38 -15.78
CA ASN A 109 -9.46 -11.42 -15.98
C ASN A 109 -9.90 -9.95 -15.96
N PHE A 110 -11.20 -9.67 -16.12
CA PHE A 110 -11.74 -8.30 -16.00
C PHE A 110 -11.86 -7.83 -14.55
N MET A 111 -11.84 -8.73 -13.57
CA MET A 111 -12.10 -8.42 -12.16
C MET A 111 -11.09 -7.43 -11.57
N PRO A 112 -9.76 -7.59 -11.76
CA PRO A 112 -8.78 -6.60 -11.30
C PRO A 112 -9.07 -5.18 -11.80
N GLY A 113 -9.43 -5.03 -13.08
CA GLY A 113 -9.80 -3.74 -13.66
C GLY A 113 -11.09 -3.17 -13.06
N MET A 114 -12.09 -4.02 -12.83
CA MET A 114 -13.34 -3.63 -12.19
C MET A 114 -13.13 -3.07 -10.77
N TYR A 115 -12.30 -3.71 -9.95
CA TYR A 115 -12.00 -3.25 -8.58
C TYR A 115 -11.26 -1.92 -8.57
N GLN A 116 -10.34 -1.70 -9.52
CA GLN A 116 -9.66 -0.42 -9.66
C GLN A 116 -10.64 0.70 -10.03
N ASN A 117 -11.58 0.43 -10.92
CA ASN A 117 -12.64 1.37 -11.29
C ASN A 117 -13.57 1.70 -10.11
N GLU A 118 -13.93 0.69 -9.31
CA GLU A 118 -14.72 0.88 -8.09
C GLU A 118 -13.99 1.80 -7.10
N ILE A 119 -12.71 1.53 -6.80
CA ILE A 119 -11.90 2.37 -5.90
C ILE A 119 -11.79 3.80 -6.44
N GLN A 120 -11.59 3.98 -7.76
CA GLN A 120 -11.54 5.31 -8.38
C GLN A 120 -12.88 6.04 -8.27
N SER A 121 -13.99 5.35 -8.47
CA SER A 121 -15.34 5.89 -8.28
C SER A 121 -15.58 6.33 -6.83
N LEU A 122 -15.18 5.50 -5.85
CA LEU A 122 -15.25 5.83 -4.42
C LEU A 122 -14.38 7.05 -4.06
N ARG A 123 -13.18 7.19 -4.64
CA ARG A 123 -12.33 8.38 -4.46
C ARG A 123 -12.97 9.64 -5.05
N SER A 124 -13.57 9.54 -6.23
CA SER A 124 -14.25 10.65 -6.89
C SER A 124 -15.48 11.11 -6.10
N THR A 125 -16.32 10.17 -5.66
CA THR A 125 -17.51 10.46 -4.83
C THR A 125 -17.12 11.03 -3.47
N TYR A 126 -16.13 10.46 -2.79
CA TYR A 126 -15.59 11.01 -1.54
C TYR A 126 -15.08 12.45 -1.72
N GLY A 127 -14.33 12.72 -2.79
CA GLY A 127 -13.85 14.07 -3.11
C GLY A 127 -14.98 15.07 -3.39
N LYS A 128 -16.06 14.65 -4.05
CA LYS A 128 -17.25 15.48 -4.28
C LYS A 128 -17.99 15.78 -2.98
N LEU A 129 -18.28 14.75 -2.17
CA LEU A 129 -18.94 14.89 -0.87
C LEU A 129 -18.13 15.77 0.09
N LYS A 130 -16.80 15.63 0.09
CA LYS A 130 -15.91 16.49 0.87
C LYS A 130 -16.01 17.97 0.46
N LYS A 131 -16.11 18.27 -0.84
CA LYS A 131 -16.32 19.64 -1.33
C LYS A 131 -17.71 20.18 -0.96
N MET A 132 -18.74 19.36 -1.11
CA MET A 132 -20.11 19.70 -0.70
C MET A 132 -20.20 19.97 0.79
N GLU A 133 -19.50 19.18 1.61
CA GLU A 133 -19.42 19.39 3.05
C GLU A 133 -18.80 20.74 3.40
N VAL A 134 -17.69 21.10 2.75
CA VAL A 134 -17.06 22.42 2.98
C VAL A 134 -18.00 23.58 2.61
N ASN A 135 -18.75 23.45 1.51
CA ASN A 135 -19.61 24.53 1.01
C ASN A 135 -20.96 24.64 1.74
N HIS A 136 -21.59 23.52 2.08
CA HIS A 136 -22.95 23.47 2.62
C HIS A 136 -23.02 23.05 4.09
N ALA A 137 -21.99 22.36 4.58
CA ALA A 137 -21.99 21.69 5.88
C ALA A 137 -20.74 22.04 6.70
N GLY A 138 -20.44 23.34 6.82
CA GLY A 138 -19.36 23.83 7.69
C GLY A 138 -19.45 23.24 9.10
N PRO A 139 -18.38 23.22 9.92
CA PRO A 139 -18.26 22.38 11.12
C PRO A 139 -19.42 22.46 12.14
N ARG A 140 -20.15 23.57 12.15
CA ARG A 140 -21.28 23.82 13.07
C ARG A 140 -22.65 23.76 12.41
N ALA A 141 -22.73 23.49 11.10
CA ALA A 141 -23.99 23.35 10.39
C ALA A 141 -24.75 22.13 10.94
N LYS A 142 -26.00 22.39 11.36
CA LYS A 142 -26.94 21.40 11.90
C LYS A 142 -28.16 21.19 10.99
N SER A 143 -28.13 21.73 9.77
CA SER A 143 -29.20 21.46 8.81
C SER A 143 -29.24 19.97 8.53
N GLU A 144 -30.45 19.45 8.30
CA GLU A 144 -30.65 18.03 8.00
C GLU A 144 -29.80 17.59 6.79
N GLN A 145 -29.74 18.45 5.75
CA GLN A 145 -28.89 18.25 4.58
C GLN A 145 -27.40 18.16 4.93
N ALA A 146 -26.92 18.97 5.88
CA ALA A 146 -25.53 18.92 6.31
C ALA A 146 -25.20 17.62 7.05
N LEU A 147 -26.14 17.09 7.85
CA LEU A 147 -25.99 15.80 8.53
C LEU A 147 -25.98 14.64 7.52
N GLN A 148 -26.89 14.64 6.56
CA GLN A 148 -26.94 13.64 5.49
C GLN A 148 -25.63 13.58 4.69
N ILE A 149 -25.10 14.73 4.27
CA ILE A 149 -23.81 14.79 3.53
C ILE A 149 -22.66 14.21 4.36
N ARG A 150 -22.62 14.48 5.67
CA ARG A 150 -21.58 13.94 6.57
C ARG A 150 -21.68 12.44 6.73
N GLU A 151 -22.89 11.92 6.91
CA GLU A 151 -23.14 10.49 7.05
C GLU A 151 -22.79 9.74 5.77
N GLU A 152 -23.21 10.26 4.61
CA GLU A 152 -22.84 9.72 3.30
C GLU A 152 -21.34 9.73 3.08
N ARG A 153 -20.67 10.86 3.40
CA ARG A 153 -19.21 10.96 3.31
C ARG A 153 -18.52 9.91 4.18
N ALA A 154 -18.95 9.75 5.43
CA ALA A 154 -18.40 8.75 6.35
C ALA A 154 -18.65 7.31 5.85
N LYS A 155 -19.82 7.06 5.24
CA LYS A 155 -20.15 5.76 4.64
C LYS A 155 -19.23 5.46 3.44
N VAL A 156 -19.05 6.41 2.54
CA VAL A 156 -18.16 6.28 1.37
C VAL A 156 -16.70 6.14 1.81
N GLU A 157 -16.26 6.89 2.81
CA GLU A 157 -14.90 6.75 3.37
C GLU A 157 -14.66 5.35 3.95
N ARG A 158 -15.62 4.82 4.72
CA ARG A 158 -15.53 3.47 5.27
C ARG A 158 -15.50 2.41 4.16
N ALA A 159 -16.32 2.59 3.12
CA ALA A 159 -16.30 1.71 1.94
C ALA A 159 -14.95 1.77 1.21
N LEU A 160 -14.41 2.98 1.00
CA LEU A 160 -13.11 3.20 0.37
C LEU A 160 -11.98 2.50 1.15
N ARG A 161 -11.92 2.68 2.47
CA ARG A 161 -10.90 2.02 3.32
C ARG A 161 -10.99 0.49 3.22
N ARG A 162 -12.19 -0.08 3.20
CA ARG A 162 -12.39 -1.53 3.03
C ARG A 162 -11.94 -2.01 1.66
N ALA A 163 -12.35 -1.33 0.59
CA ALA A 163 -11.98 -1.69 -0.78
C ALA A 163 -10.46 -1.61 -1.00
N GLU A 164 -9.82 -0.55 -0.52
CA GLU A 164 -8.36 -0.39 -0.58
C GLU A 164 -7.62 -1.45 0.25
N SER A 165 -8.13 -1.81 1.42
CA SER A 165 -7.57 -2.90 2.24
C SER A 165 -7.63 -4.25 1.52
N GLN A 166 -8.76 -4.58 0.90
CA GLN A 166 -8.94 -5.81 0.13
C GLN A 166 -8.01 -5.86 -1.09
N GLU A 167 -7.87 -4.76 -1.81
CA GLU A 167 -6.97 -4.66 -2.97
C GLU A 167 -5.49 -4.80 -2.57
N ASN A 168 -5.08 -4.15 -1.47
CA ASN A 168 -3.71 -4.29 -0.95
C ASN A 168 -3.40 -5.73 -0.54
N GLU A 169 -4.36 -6.42 0.07
CA GLU A 169 -4.22 -7.83 0.45
C GLU A 169 -4.13 -8.74 -0.78
N ARG A 170 -4.92 -8.49 -1.82
CA ARG A 170 -4.83 -9.23 -3.09
C ARG A 170 -3.46 -9.06 -3.74
N ARG A 171 -2.98 -7.81 -3.85
CA ARG A 171 -1.64 -7.51 -4.38
C ARG A 171 -0.54 -8.20 -3.59
N ARG A 172 -0.64 -8.19 -2.26
CA ARG A 172 0.30 -8.90 -1.39
C ARG A 172 0.34 -10.39 -1.71
N ARG A 173 -0.83 -11.04 -1.76
CA ARG A 173 -0.93 -12.48 -2.08
C ARG A 173 -0.41 -12.80 -3.48
N GLU A 174 -0.68 -11.94 -4.44
CA GLU A 174 -0.18 -12.10 -5.81
C GLU A 174 1.35 -12.03 -5.86
N LEU A 175 1.96 -11.06 -5.17
CA LEU A 175 3.42 -10.99 -5.04
C LEU A 175 4.00 -12.24 -4.40
N GLU A 176 3.42 -12.71 -3.29
CA GLU A 176 3.85 -13.92 -2.60
C GLU A 176 3.72 -15.17 -3.50
N ARG A 177 2.59 -15.33 -4.21
CA ARG A 177 2.38 -16.42 -5.18
C ARG A 177 3.38 -16.36 -6.32
N SER A 178 3.64 -15.16 -6.83
CA SER A 178 4.56 -14.94 -7.94
C SER A 178 6.01 -15.26 -7.54
N VAL A 179 6.45 -14.88 -6.33
CA VAL A 179 7.76 -15.28 -5.81
C VAL A 179 7.86 -16.80 -5.62
N LYS A 180 6.83 -17.43 -5.03
CA LYS A 180 6.81 -18.88 -4.85
C LYS A 180 6.84 -19.64 -6.18
N SER A 181 6.13 -19.15 -7.19
CA SER A 181 6.15 -19.78 -8.52
C SER A 181 7.50 -19.61 -9.23
N ASP A 182 8.20 -18.48 -9.03
CA ASP A 182 9.57 -18.29 -9.52
C ASP A 182 10.54 -19.30 -8.89
N PHE A 183 10.47 -19.51 -7.56
CA PHE A 183 11.26 -20.54 -6.89
C PHE A 183 10.92 -21.96 -7.36
N LYS A 184 9.64 -22.27 -7.60
CA LYS A 184 9.23 -23.57 -8.14
C LYS A 184 9.83 -23.82 -9.53
N LYS A 185 9.80 -22.81 -10.41
CA LYS A 185 10.39 -22.88 -11.76
C LYS A 185 11.91 -23.05 -11.70
N GLU A 186 12.58 -22.32 -10.82
CA GLU A 186 14.03 -22.44 -10.64
C GLU A 186 14.43 -23.82 -10.09
N ASN A 187 13.64 -24.37 -9.16
CA ASN A 187 13.85 -25.73 -8.67
C ASN A 187 13.67 -26.77 -9.76
N GLN A 188 12.64 -26.63 -10.59
CA GLN A 188 12.44 -27.52 -11.72
C GLN A 188 13.65 -27.49 -12.63
N ARG A 189 14.15 -26.30 -13.01
CA ARG A 189 15.36 -26.14 -13.82
C ARG A 189 16.59 -26.79 -13.22
N ARG A 190 16.75 -26.75 -11.88
CA ARG A 190 17.85 -27.43 -11.19
C ARG A 190 17.74 -28.94 -11.28
N VAL A 191 16.55 -29.48 -11.05
CA VAL A 191 16.30 -30.92 -11.15
C VAL A 191 16.52 -31.40 -12.58
N ASP A 192 16.02 -30.67 -13.58
CA ASP A 192 16.22 -30.97 -14.99
C ASP A 192 17.71 -30.95 -15.38
N ALA A 193 18.51 -30.10 -14.72
CA ALA A 193 19.97 -30.07 -14.86
C ALA A 193 20.72 -31.13 -14.05
N GLY A 194 20.01 -32.03 -13.35
CA GLY A 194 20.59 -33.07 -12.48
C GLY A 194 21.12 -32.56 -11.13
N LEU A 195 20.83 -31.31 -10.78
CA LEU A 195 21.17 -30.72 -9.48
C LEU A 195 20.07 -31.01 -8.45
N LYS A 196 20.44 -30.99 -7.16
CA LYS A 196 19.46 -31.18 -6.07
C LYS A 196 18.46 -30.01 -6.01
N PRO A 197 17.17 -30.28 -5.72
CA PRO A 197 16.17 -29.24 -5.54
C PRO A 197 16.53 -28.31 -4.37
N PHE A 198 16.21 -27.03 -4.49
CA PHE A 198 16.56 -26.00 -3.51
C PHE A 198 15.32 -25.42 -2.82
N PHE A 199 15.20 -25.66 -1.52
CA PHE A 199 14.08 -25.13 -0.74
C PHE A 199 14.50 -23.84 -0.05
N PRO A 200 13.98 -22.67 -0.47
CA PRO A 200 14.37 -21.39 0.12
C PRO A 200 13.92 -21.32 1.59
N LYS A 201 14.80 -20.78 2.45
CA LYS A 201 14.44 -20.50 3.84
C LYS A 201 13.41 -19.38 3.92
N LYS A 202 12.65 -19.29 5.03
CA LYS A 202 11.65 -18.22 5.26
C LYS A 202 12.24 -16.81 5.07
N GLN A 203 13.46 -16.56 5.54
CA GLN A 203 14.15 -15.27 5.38
C GLN A 203 14.45 -14.94 3.90
N GLN A 204 14.93 -15.92 3.12
CA GLN A 204 15.20 -15.73 1.69
C GLN A 204 13.92 -15.48 0.89
N LEU A 205 12.82 -16.13 1.27
CA LEU A 205 11.52 -15.88 0.67
C LEU A 205 11.04 -14.45 0.96
N GLN A 206 11.16 -13.98 2.20
CA GLN A 206 10.83 -12.60 2.56
C GLN A 206 11.70 -11.59 1.81
N GLU A 207 13.00 -11.84 1.69
CA GLU A 207 13.91 -10.99 0.91
C GLU A 207 13.49 -10.93 -0.57
N ALA A 208 13.13 -12.07 -1.17
CA ALA A 208 12.65 -12.13 -2.54
C ALA A 208 11.32 -11.37 -2.72
N ILE A 209 10.39 -11.46 -1.75
CA ILE A 209 9.14 -10.67 -1.74
C ILE A 209 9.44 -9.17 -1.66
N LEU A 210 10.34 -8.77 -0.77
CA LEU A 210 10.74 -7.37 -0.64
C LEU A 210 11.39 -6.85 -1.92
N ARG A 211 12.29 -7.64 -2.52
CA ARG A 211 12.93 -7.31 -3.80
C ARG A 211 11.89 -7.10 -4.89
N LYS A 212 10.95 -8.05 -5.05
CA LYS A 212 9.87 -7.94 -6.04
C LYS A 212 8.94 -6.75 -5.77
N LYS A 213 8.68 -6.43 -4.50
CA LYS A 213 7.94 -5.22 -4.11
C LYS A 213 8.68 -3.95 -4.51
N PHE A 214 10.00 -3.89 -4.32
CA PHE A 214 10.82 -2.79 -4.82
C PHE A 214 10.80 -2.69 -6.33
N ASP A 215 10.96 -3.81 -7.04
CA ASP A 215 10.90 -3.86 -8.50
C ASP A 215 9.54 -3.38 -9.01
N HIS A 216 8.44 -3.76 -8.37
CA HIS A 216 7.11 -3.24 -8.70
C HIS A 216 6.98 -1.74 -8.43
N MET A 217 7.51 -1.23 -7.31
CA MET A 217 7.49 0.21 -7.01
C MET A 217 8.32 1.02 -8.01
N VAL A 218 9.44 0.46 -8.50
CA VAL A 218 10.32 1.11 -9.48
C VAL A 218 9.77 1.00 -10.90
N GLY A 219 9.28 -0.18 -11.30
CA GLY A 219 8.82 -0.47 -12.66
C GLY A 219 7.38 -0.01 -12.96
N SER A 220 6.48 0.02 -11.97
CA SER A 220 5.08 0.41 -12.22
C SER A 220 4.89 1.91 -12.48
N ASN A 221 5.87 2.76 -12.15
CA ASN A 221 5.79 4.21 -12.28
C ASN A 221 7.18 4.78 -12.66
N GLU A 222 7.76 4.22 -13.72
CA GLU A 222 9.17 4.38 -14.12
C GLU A 222 9.67 5.84 -14.10
N SER A 223 8.79 6.82 -14.36
CA SER A 223 9.13 8.25 -14.40
C SER A 223 8.86 9.07 -13.13
N GLN A 224 8.06 8.59 -12.16
CA GLN A 224 7.65 9.42 -11.00
C GLN A 224 8.01 8.81 -9.63
N SER A 225 7.88 7.50 -9.45
CA SER A 225 8.15 6.86 -8.15
C SER A 225 9.65 6.67 -7.90
N SER A 226 10.42 6.39 -8.94
CA SER A 226 11.87 6.17 -8.87
C SER A 226 12.62 7.44 -8.45
N ALA A 227 12.26 8.59 -9.03
CA ALA A 227 12.82 9.89 -8.68
C ALA A 227 12.44 10.33 -7.25
N ALA A 228 11.18 10.10 -6.83
CA ALA A 228 10.73 10.39 -5.48
C ALA A 228 11.44 9.52 -4.43
N MET A 229 11.62 8.23 -4.70
CA MET A 229 12.35 7.31 -3.82
C MET A 229 13.83 7.68 -3.71
N ARG A 230 14.50 7.98 -4.83
CA ARG A 230 15.89 8.46 -4.83
C ARG A 230 16.02 9.75 -4.01
N LYS A 231 15.13 10.72 -4.22
CA LYS A 231 15.09 11.97 -3.44
C LYS A 231 14.86 11.73 -1.95
N ALA A 232 14.00 10.78 -1.58
CA ALA A 232 13.78 10.40 -0.19
C ALA A 232 15.03 9.75 0.44
N MET A 233 15.69 8.84 -0.29
CA MET A 233 16.95 8.21 0.15
C MET A 233 18.07 9.25 0.29
N ASP A 234 18.17 10.20 -0.64
CA ASP A 234 19.16 11.27 -0.55
C ASP A 234 18.89 12.22 0.61
N ARG A 235 17.62 12.55 0.89
CA ARG A 235 17.24 13.32 2.09
C ARG A 235 17.61 12.56 3.37
N LYS A 236 17.38 11.25 3.42
CA LYS A 236 17.76 10.41 4.56
C LYS A 236 19.27 10.38 4.76
N ARG A 237 20.05 10.12 3.69
CA ARG A 237 21.52 10.17 3.70
C ARG A 237 22.06 11.52 4.17
N LYS A 238 21.46 12.63 3.71
CA LYS A 238 21.83 13.97 4.17
C LYS A 238 21.55 14.18 5.66
N LYS A 239 20.39 13.73 6.16
CA LYS A 239 20.04 13.80 7.59
C LYS A 239 20.97 12.95 8.45
N GLU A 240 21.29 11.73 8.02
CA GLU A 240 22.23 10.85 8.72
C GLU A 240 23.65 11.44 8.72
N ALA A 241 24.12 11.97 7.60
CA ALA A 241 25.41 12.67 7.52
C ALA A 241 25.44 13.91 8.43
N GLN A 242 24.34 14.67 8.53
CA GLN A 242 24.24 15.79 9.46
C GLN A 242 24.26 15.33 10.92
N LYS A 243 23.54 14.25 11.27
CA LYS A 243 23.56 13.66 12.61
C LYS A 243 24.95 13.15 12.97
N GLN A 244 25.63 12.46 12.05
CA GLN A 244 27.01 11.99 12.23
C GLN A 244 28.00 13.15 12.38
N LYS A 245 27.86 14.22 11.59
CA LYS A 245 28.68 15.42 11.77
C LYS A 245 28.47 16.07 13.14
N LYS A 246 27.21 16.23 13.58
CA LYS A 246 26.90 16.78 14.91
C LYS A 246 27.40 15.87 16.04
N SER A 247 27.26 14.55 15.91
CA SER A 247 27.76 13.60 16.91
C SER A 247 29.28 13.56 16.95
N LEU A 248 29.96 13.71 15.82
CA LEU A 248 31.42 13.80 15.77
C LEU A 248 31.94 15.13 16.33
N ASP A 249 31.28 16.26 16.04
CA ASP A 249 31.65 17.57 16.60
C ASP A 249 31.48 17.55 18.15
N ALA A 250 30.41 16.93 18.65
CA ALA A 250 30.21 16.73 20.08
C ALA A 250 31.24 15.76 20.72
N ALA A 251 31.62 14.69 20.01
CA ALA A 251 32.57 13.70 20.52
C ALA A 251 34.04 14.14 20.44
N LEU A 252 34.39 15.00 19.49
CA LEU A 252 35.75 15.56 19.31
C LEU A 252 36.00 16.80 20.17
N GLY A 253 35.11 17.12 21.12
CA GLY A 253 35.28 18.28 21.99
C GLY A 253 35.12 19.60 21.26
N GLY A 254 34.27 19.64 20.22
CA GLY A 254 33.84 20.87 19.56
C GLY A 254 33.09 21.73 20.56
N GLY A 255 33.85 22.50 21.34
CA GLY A 255 33.32 23.51 22.24
C GLY A 255 32.41 24.46 21.48
N PRO A 256 31.46 25.13 22.17
CA PRO A 256 30.51 26.02 21.55
C PRO A 256 31.25 26.98 20.62
N LYS A 257 30.87 27.00 19.34
CA LYS A 257 31.40 27.96 18.38
C LYS A 257 30.97 29.33 18.89
N VAL A 258 31.86 29.99 19.64
CA VAL A 258 31.69 31.37 20.08
C VAL A 258 31.29 32.17 18.85
N THR A 259 30.03 32.57 18.83
CA THR A 259 29.51 33.39 17.73
C THR A 259 30.23 34.74 17.81
N LYS A 260 30.24 35.51 16.71
CA LYS A 260 30.87 36.85 16.72
C LYS A 260 30.32 37.74 17.85
N GLN A 261 29.08 37.50 18.26
CA GLN A 261 28.45 38.19 19.39
C GLN A 261 29.06 37.77 20.72
N ASP A 262 29.24 36.47 20.97
CA ASP A 262 29.89 35.97 22.19
C ASP A 262 31.34 36.44 22.30
N ARG A 263 32.04 36.52 21.16
CA ARG A 263 33.41 37.07 21.10
C ARG A 263 33.44 38.55 21.51
N ALA A 264 32.49 39.36 21.07
CA ALA A 264 32.41 40.78 21.45
C ALA A 264 32.09 40.96 22.95
N VAL A 265 31.26 40.09 23.52
CA VAL A 265 30.94 40.12 24.95
C VAL A 265 32.16 39.72 25.80
N LEU A 266 32.91 38.70 25.38
CA LEU A 266 34.15 38.29 26.04
C LEU A 266 35.24 39.37 25.93
N GLU A 267 35.36 40.04 24.79
CA GLU A 267 36.33 41.12 24.58
C GLU A 267 36.00 42.36 25.44
N CYS A 268 34.71 42.67 25.62
CA CYS A 268 34.26 43.73 26.53
C CYS A 268 34.45 43.37 28.02
N ALA A 269 34.34 42.08 28.39
CA ALA A 269 34.53 41.64 29.76
C ALA A 269 36.01 41.66 30.20
N ALA A 270 36.96 41.48 29.27
CA ALA A 270 38.40 41.48 29.55
C ALA A 270 39.01 42.89 29.73
N LEU A 271 38.25 43.95 29.47
CA LEU A 271 38.68 45.35 29.58
C LEU A 271 38.20 46.04 30.88
N ARG A 272 37.66 45.28 31.84
CA ARG A 272 37.36 45.73 33.21
C ARG A 272 38.34 45.13 34.20
#